data_AF-K9Y235-F1
#
_entry.id   AF-K9Y235-F1
#
_cell.length_a   1.000
_cell.length_b   1.000
_cell.length_c   1.000
_cell.angle_alpha   90.00
_cell.angle_beta   90.00
_cell.angle_gamma   90.00
#
_symmetry.space_group_name_H-M   'P 1'
#
loop_
_entity.id
_entity.type
_entity.pdbx_description
1 polymer ?
#
loop_
_entity_poly.entity_id
_entity_poly.type
_entity_poly.pdbx_seq_one_letter_code
_entity_poly.pdbx_strand_id
1 'polypeptide(L)' 'MFNTDLYMNDTEMKKRMSLYLTPSLKKQLEQLAKVNNRTMSNMVEVLIIEAIEKAKTNNQI' A
#
# COMPACT_ATOMS: atom_id res chain seq x y z
N MET A 1 24.55 16.79 -27.76
CA MET A 1 24.03 17.20 -26.43
C MET A 1 22.78 16.38 -26.20
N PHE A 2 22.87 15.31 -25.40
CA PHE A 2 21.70 14.52 -25.03
C PHE A 2 21.13 15.13 -23.75
N ASN A 3 19.90 15.66 -23.82
CA ASN A 3 19.18 16.17 -22.65
C ASN A 3 18.89 15.01 -21.71
N THR A 4 19.59 14.99 -20.58
CA THR A 4 19.41 14.02 -19.48
C THR A 4 18.25 14.37 -18.55
N ASP A 5 17.49 15.42 -18.84
CA ASP A 5 16.48 15.99 -17.92
C ASP A 5 15.11 15.29 -17.97
N LEU A 6 14.99 14.13 -18.64
CA LEU A 6 13.70 13.45 -18.88
C LEU A 6 13.46 12.18 -18.03
N TYR A 7 14.25 11.98 -16.98
CA TYR A 7 13.97 10.96 -15.96
C TYR A 7 13.69 11.61 -14.60
N MET A 8 12.78 12.59 -14.56
CA MET A 8 12.02 12.88 -13.34
C MET A 8 11.00 11.74 -13.14
N ASN A 9 11.51 10.56 -12.78
CA ASN A 9 10.69 9.60 -12.06
C ASN A 9 10.52 10.21 -10.67
N ASP A 10 9.40 10.87 -10.44
CA ASP A 10 8.75 10.86 -9.13
C ASP A 10 8.42 9.39 -8.80
N THR A 11 9.44 8.56 -8.59
CA THR A 11 9.31 7.44 -7.69
C THR A 11 9.14 8.07 -6.33
N GLU A 12 7.90 8.47 -6.01
CA GLU A 12 7.51 8.88 -4.67
C GLU A 12 8.06 7.81 -3.72
N MET A 13 9.14 8.15 -3.02
CA MET A 13 9.78 7.21 -2.13
C MET A 13 8.76 6.81 -1.08
N LYS A 14 8.37 5.52 -1.09
CA LYS A 14 7.41 4.97 -0.15
C LYS A 14 7.82 5.36 1.27
N LYS A 15 6.91 6.03 1.98
CA LYS A 15 7.13 6.40 3.39
C LYS A 15 6.88 5.19 4.27
N ARG A 16 7.76 4.98 5.25
CA ARG A 16 7.61 3.88 6.22
C ARG A 16 6.57 4.24 7.27
N MET A 17 5.66 3.31 7.54
CA MET A 17 4.69 3.38 8.63
C MET A 17 4.90 2.17 9.56
N SER A 18 4.74 2.38 10.86
CA SER A 18 4.73 1.33 11.87
C SER A 18 3.34 1.26 12.51
N LEU A 19 2.81 0.06 12.68
CA LEU A 19 1.48 -0.18 13.21
C LEU A 19 1.55 -1.21 14.35
N TYR A 20 0.75 -0.99 15.39
CA TYR A 20 0.51 -2.00 16.42
C TYR A 20 -0.74 -2.80 16.07
N LEU A 21 -0.59 -4.12 16.04
CA LEU A 21 -1.69 -5.05 15.77
C LEU A 21 -1.78 -6.06 16.91
N THR A 22 -2.99 -6.53 17.19
CA THR A 22 -3.15 -7.69 18.06
C THR A 22 -2.50 -8.92 17.41
N PRO A 23 -2.00 -9.90 18.19
CA PRO A 23 -1.36 -11.09 17.64
C PRO A 23 -2.28 -11.87 16.67
N SER A 24 -3.57 -11.95 17.00
CA SER A 24 -4.58 -12.60 16.16
C SER A 24 -4.74 -11.89 14.81
N LEU A 25 -4.86 -10.57 14.81
CA LEU A 25 -5.02 -9.78 13.59
C LEU A 25 -3.79 -9.85 12.69
N LYS A 26 -2.58 -9.81 13.26
CA LYS A 26 -1.34 -9.99 12.50
C LYS A 26 -1.31 -11.35 11.79
N LYS A 27 -1.71 -12.42 12.48
CA LYS A 27 -1.76 -13.78 11.91
C LYS A 27 -2.77 -13.87 10.76
N GLN A 28 -3.93 -13.24 10.89
CA GLN A 28 -4.94 -13.19 9.83
C GLN A 28 -4.43 -12.40 8.61
N LEU A 29 -3.75 -11.28 8.83
CA LEU A 29 -3.12 -10.49 7.76
C LEU A 29 -2.03 -11.28 7.02
N GLU A 30 -1.19 -12.03 7.74
CA GLU A 30 -0.19 -12.92 7.16
C GLU A 30 -0.83 -14.00 6.28
N GLN A 31 -1.92 -14.62 6.76
CA GLN A 31 -2.67 -15.61 5.98
C GLN A 31 -3.30 -15.00 4.73
N LEU A 32 -3.93 -13.84 4.85
CA LEU A 32 -4.53 -13.12 3.72
C LEU A 32 -3.49 -12.77 2.67
N ALA A 33 -2.33 -12.24 3.08
CA ALA A 33 -1.24 -11.91 2.18
C ALA A 33 -0.74 -13.16 1.43
N LYS A 34 -0.60 -14.30 2.12
CA LYS A 34 -0.21 -15.58 1.52
C LYS A 34 -1.21 -16.07 0.47
N VAL A 35 -2.51 -16.05 0.78
CA VAL A 35 -3.57 -16.47 -0.16
C VAL A 35 -3.55 -15.61 -1.43
N ASN A 36 -3.21 -14.33 -1.30
CA ASN A 36 -3.13 -13.39 -2.41
C ASN A 36 -1.74 -13.33 -3.10
N ASN A 37 -0.80 -14.20 -2.73
CA ASN A 37 0.59 -14.20 -3.23
C ASN A 37 1.30 -12.85 -3.09
N ARG A 38 1.10 -12.17 -1.95
CA ARG A 38 1.67 -10.85 -1.64
C ARG A 38 2.45 -10.86 -0.34
N THR A 39 3.34 -9.88 -0.18
CA THR A 39 3.91 -9.56 1.14
C THR A 39 2.86 -8.84 2.00
N MET A 40 2.98 -8.90 3.32
CA MET A 40 2.07 -8.17 4.22
C MET A 40 2.01 -6.67 3.92
N SER A 41 3.16 -6.02 3.71
CA SER A 41 3.21 -4.59 3.43
C SER A 41 2.49 -4.24 2.13
N ASN A 42 2.67 -5.05 1.08
CA ASN A 42 1.96 -4.86 -0.18
C ASN A 42 0.46 -5.13 -0.04
N MET A 43 0.08 -6.15 0.74
CA MET A 43 -1.33 -6.40 1.04
C MET A 43 -1.99 -5.22 1.76
N VAL A 44 -1.32 -4.64 2.76
CA VAL A 44 -1.82 -3.45 3.47
C VAL A 44 -1.94 -2.25 2.53
N GLU A 45 -0.96 -2.04 1.64
CA GLU A 45 -1.01 -0.99 0.62
C GLU A 45 -2.23 -1.13 -0.29
N VAL A 46 -2.50 -2.35 -0.80
CA VAL A 46 -3.69 -2.63 -1.63
C VAL A 46 -4.97 -2.34 -0.86
N LEU A 47 -5.10 -2.81 0.38
CA LEU A 47 -6.29 -2.58 1.21
C LEU A 47 -6.53 -1.09 1.49
N ILE A 48 -5.46 -0.32 1.69
CA ILE A 48 -5.54 1.14 1.89
C ILE A 48 -6.02 1.82 0.61
N ILE A 49 -5.46 1.46 -0.55
CA ILE A 49 -5.86 2.01 -1.85
C ILE A 49 -7.36 1.74 -2.10
N GLU A 50 -7.80 0.49 -1.92
CA GLU A 50 -9.21 0.11 -2.11
C GLU A 50 -10.15 0.88 -1.18
N ALA A 51 -9.76 1.06 0.09
CA ALA A 51 -10.54 1.83 1.06
C ALA A 51 -10.65 3.32 0.66
N ILE A 52 -9.56 3.92 0.18
CA ILE A 52 -9.53 5.31 -0.28
C ILE A 52 -10.39 5.49 -1.53
N GLU A 53 -10.26 4.63 -2.54
CA GLU A 53 -11.06 4.71 -3.76
C GLU A 53 -12.56 4.55 -3.48
N LYS A 54 -12.91 3.66 -2.54
CA LYS A 54 -14.29 3.54 -2.06
C LYS A 54 -14.77 4.82 -1.35
N ALA A 55 -13.93 5.44 -0.53
CA ALA A 55 -14.28 6.67 0.18
C ALA A 55 -14.46 7.87 -0.75
N LYS A 56 -13.62 8.01 -1.78
CA LYS A 56 -13.79 9.01 -2.87
C LYS A 56 -15.12 8.81 -3.60
N THR A 57 -15.43 7.57 -3.97
CA THR A 57 -16.69 7.23 -4.65
C THR A 57 -17.91 7.59 -3.81
N ASN A 58 -17.81 7.48 -2.49
CA ASN A 58 -18.88 7.80 -1.56
C ASN A 58 -18.89 9.27 -1.11
N ASN A 59 -18.03 10.13 -1.67
CA ASN A 59 -17.82 11.52 -1.25
C ASN A 59 -17.53 11.68 0.26
N GLN A 60 -16.79 10.73 0.83
CA GLN A 60 -16.36 10.77 2.24
C GLN A 60 -15.00 11.45 2.42
N ILE A 61 -14.23 11.55 1.32
CA ILE A 61 -12.99 12.32 1.13
C ILE A 61 -12.88 12.75 -0.33
#